data_AF-Q6CQ94-F1
#
_entry.id   AF-Q6CQ94-F1
#
_cell.length_a   1.000
_cell.length_b   1.000
_cell.length_c   1.000
_cell.angle_alpha   90.00
_cell.angle_beta   90.00
_cell.angle_gamma   90.00
#
_symmetry.space_group_name_H-M   'P 1'
#
loop_
_entity.id
_entity.type
_entity.pdbx_description
1 polymer ?
#
loop_
_entity_poly.entity_id
_entity_poly.type
_entity_poly.pdbx_seq_one_letter_code
_entity_poly.pdbx_strand_id
1 'polypeptide(L)'
;MEEVLSEGVDALAACVDDMAKCLTVSKVTTDRSTKLAINMLQTKRVFQLVSEYDVQRARLDLMEDIEPLLQKLYSKLEKALTKLERERATLSQTFELNKLRFNNQESNPIIDNVKSDPVVIVSSTHEELERLKDLKNRKEELIQRIQELHEER
;
A
#
# COMPACT_ATOMS: atom_id res chain seq x y z
N MET A 1 -63.29 10.29 -73.81
CA MET A 1 -62.06 9.66 -73.30
C MET A 1 -60.96 10.70 -73.09
N GLU A 2 -60.75 11.62 -74.02
CA GLU A 2 -59.73 12.69 -73.88
C GLU A 2 -59.97 13.61 -72.67
N GLU A 3 -61.22 14.01 -72.39
CA GLU A 3 -61.53 14.88 -71.22
C GLU A 3 -61.17 14.23 -69.87
N VAL A 4 -61.50 12.94 -69.68
CA VAL A 4 -61.16 12.18 -68.46
C VAL A 4 -59.66 12.05 -68.28
N LEU A 5 -58.92 11.89 -69.39
CA LEU A 5 -57.46 11.84 -69.33
C LEU A 5 -56.87 13.21 -68.96
N SER A 6 -57.41 14.31 -69.52
CA SER A 6 -57.00 15.68 -69.18
C SER A 6 -57.22 15.97 -67.69
N GLU A 7 -58.41 15.66 -67.16
CA GLU A 7 -58.71 15.86 -65.74
C GLU A 7 -57.79 15.02 -64.83
N GLY A 8 -57.47 13.79 -65.24
CA GLY A 8 -56.51 12.94 -64.54
C GLY A 8 -55.08 13.52 -64.54
N VAL A 9 -54.65 14.13 -65.66
CA VAL A 9 -53.34 14.81 -65.74
C VAL A 9 -53.33 16.07 -64.88
N ASP A 10 -54.41 16.87 -64.90
CA ASP A 10 -54.52 18.09 -64.09
C ASP A 10 -54.54 17.77 -62.58
N ALA A 11 -55.27 16.72 -62.17
CA ALA A 11 -55.28 16.24 -60.78
C ALA A 11 -53.90 15.72 -60.35
N LEU A 12 -53.19 14.99 -61.23
CA LEU A 12 -51.83 14.54 -60.96
C LEU A 12 -50.86 15.73 -60.86
N ALA A 13 -50.98 16.72 -61.72
CA ALA A 13 -50.19 17.94 -61.68
C ALA A 13 -50.43 18.72 -60.37
N ALA A 14 -51.68 18.85 -59.94
CA ALA A 14 -52.02 19.46 -58.65
C ALA A 14 -51.45 18.67 -57.47
N CYS A 15 -51.52 17.34 -57.48
CA CYS A 15 -50.95 16.48 -56.44
C CYS A 15 -49.42 16.62 -56.37
N VAL A 16 -48.74 16.69 -57.52
CA VAL A 16 -47.29 16.92 -57.59
C VAL A 16 -46.91 18.31 -57.05
N ASP A 17 -47.68 19.34 -57.39
CA ASP A 17 -47.46 20.70 -56.89
C ASP A 17 -47.67 20.79 -55.37
N ASP A 18 -48.70 20.11 -54.84
CA ASP A 18 -48.93 20.05 -53.40
C ASP A 18 -47.85 19.22 -52.68
N MET A 19 -47.36 18.13 -53.26
CA MET A 19 -46.18 17.42 -52.73
C MET A 19 -44.94 18.31 -52.72
N ALA A 20 -44.72 19.13 -53.76
CA ALA A 20 -43.61 20.07 -53.80
C ALA A 20 -43.74 21.15 -52.71
N LYS A 21 -44.94 21.67 -52.47
CA LYS A 21 -45.23 22.57 -51.34
C LYS A 21 -45.00 21.89 -49.99
N CYS A 22 -45.48 20.67 -49.80
CA CYS A 22 -45.24 19.90 -48.57
C CYS A 22 -43.75 19.64 -48.35
N LEU A 23 -42.99 19.33 -49.39
CA LEU A 23 -41.55 19.10 -49.29
C LEU A 23 -40.79 20.37 -48.89
N THR A 24 -41.14 21.52 -49.47
CA THR A 24 -40.49 22.80 -49.12
C THR A 24 -40.80 23.21 -47.68
N VAL A 25 -42.05 23.07 -47.23
CA VAL A 25 -42.44 23.32 -45.83
C VAL A 25 -41.73 22.36 -44.88
N SER A 26 -41.72 21.06 -45.21
CA SER A 26 -41.06 20.01 -44.42
C SER A 26 -39.55 20.26 -44.30
N LYS A 27 -38.90 20.70 -45.37
CA LYS A 27 -37.48 21.05 -45.36
C LYS A 27 -37.19 22.20 -44.39
N VAL A 28 -37.98 23.27 -44.42
CA VAL A 28 -37.83 24.40 -43.49
C VAL A 28 -38.04 23.98 -42.03
N THR A 29 -39.03 23.13 -41.74
CA THR A 29 -39.27 22.63 -40.38
C THR A 29 -38.16 21.69 -39.92
N THR A 30 -37.68 20.83 -40.82
CA THR A 30 -36.61 19.87 -40.53
C THR A 30 -35.29 20.59 -40.27
N ASP A 31 -34.93 21.58 -41.08
CA ASP A 31 -33.71 22.38 -40.91
C ASP A 31 -33.70 23.13 -39.57
N ARG A 32 -34.85 23.61 -39.11
CA ARG A 32 -34.98 24.23 -37.78
C ARG A 32 -34.82 23.21 -36.66
N SER A 33 -35.44 22.04 -36.79
CA SER A 33 -35.36 20.96 -35.80
C SER A 33 -33.94 20.39 -35.70
N THR A 34 -33.28 20.13 -36.83
CA THR A 34 -31.89 19.65 -36.87
C THR A 34 -30.93 20.68 -36.29
N LYS A 35 -31.11 21.97 -36.61
CA LYS A 35 -30.29 23.05 -36.02
C LYS A 35 -30.46 23.13 -34.50
N LEU A 36 -31.67 22.95 -33.97
CA LEU A 36 -31.91 22.89 -32.53
C LEU A 36 -31.24 21.66 -31.90
N ALA A 37 -31.39 20.49 -32.52
CA ALA A 37 -30.82 19.25 -32.02
C ALA A 37 -29.29 19.30 -31.98
N ILE A 38 -28.66 19.77 -33.06
CA ILE A 38 -27.19 19.86 -33.18
C ILE A 38 -26.65 20.97 -32.27
N ASN A 39 -27.21 22.18 -32.32
CA ASN A 39 -26.57 23.33 -31.67
C ASN A 39 -26.98 23.54 -30.21
N MET A 40 -28.15 23.04 -29.77
CA MET A 40 -28.61 23.27 -28.39
C MET A 40 -28.65 22.00 -27.57
N LEU A 41 -29.15 20.89 -28.12
CA LEU A 41 -29.29 19.65 -27.35
C LEU A 41 -27.95 18.92 -27.17
N GLN A 42 -27.08 18.91 -28.18
CA GLN A 42 -25.76 18.28 -28.03
C GLN A 42 -24.82 19.12 -27.15
N THR A 43 -24.83 20.44 -27.30
CA THR A 43 -23.96 21.36 -26.54
C THR A 43 -24.31 21.42 -25.04
N LYS A 44 -25.56 21.13 -24.66
CA LYS A 44 -26.01 21.09 -23.25
C LYS A 44 -25.89 19.71 -22.59
N ARG A 45 -25.36 18.67 -23.26
CA ARG A 45 -25.12 17.35 -22.65
C ARG A 45 -23.84 17.35 -21.79
N VAL A 46 -23.83 18.16 -20.74
CA VAL A 46 -22.79 18.13 -19.70
C VAL A 46 -23.48 17.96 -18.34
N PHE A 47 -24.14 16.82 -18.15
CA PHE A 47 -24.69 16.47 -16.85
C PHE A 47 -24.24 15.07 -16.46
N GLN A 48 -23.19 15.02 -15.65
CA GLN A 48 -22.99 13.92 -14.74
C GLN A 48 -23.44 14.41 -13.37
N LEU A 49 -24.75 14.34 -13.14
CA LEU A 49 -25.35 14.62 -11.83
C LEU A 49 -25.11 13.39 -10.96
N VAL A 50 -24.16 13.49 -10.05
CA VAL A 50 -24.06 12.61 -8.90
C VAL A 50 -24.84 13.27 -7.78
N SER A 51 -25.76 12.54 -7.15
CA SER A 51 -26.52 13.12 -6.04
C SER A 51 -25.58 13.39 -4.85
N GLU A 52 -25.84 14.44 -4.09
CA GLU A 52 -25.05 14.72 -2.87
C GLU A 52 -25.10 13.53 -1.90
N TYR A 53 -26.24 12.84 -1.87
CA TYR A 53 -26.43 11.63 -1.10
C TYR A 53 -25.48 10.51 -1.52
N ASP A 54 -25.32 10.24 -2.82
CA ASP A 54 -24.40 9.22 -3.32
C ASP A 54 -22.95 9.57 -3.01
N VAL A 55 -22.58 10.86 -3.06
CA VAL A 55 -21.24 11.32 -2.66
C VAL A 55 -21.00 11.08 -1.17
N GLN A 56 -21.99 11.41 -0.32
CA GLN A 56 -21.89 11.18 1.12
C GLN A 56 -21.79 9.70 1.45
N ARG A 57 -22.58 8.86 0.79
CA ARG A 57 -22.54 7.41 0.95
C ARG A 57 -21.19 6.83 0.51
N ALA A 58 -20.73 7.17 -0.69
CA ALA A 58 -19.43 6.72 -1.19
C ALA A 58 -18.27 7.17 -0.28
N ARG A 59 -18.39 8.35 0.35
CA ARG A 59 -17.41 8.82 1.35
C ARG A 59 -17.42 7.95 2.61
N LEU A 60 -18.60 7.57 3.12
CA LEU A 60 -18.71 6.69 4.27
C LEU A 60 -18.17 5.29 3.95
N ASP A 61 -18.56 4.72 2.80
CA ASP A 61 -18.06 3.42 2.33
C ASP A 61 -16.52 3.44 2.21
N LEU A 62 -15.95 4.52 1.66
CA LEU A 62 -14.50 4.69 1.56
C LEU A 62 -13.82 4.80 2.94
N MET A 63 -14.46 5.46 3.91
CA MET A 63 -13.94 5.54 5.27
C MET A 63 -13.94 4.17 5.95
N GLU A 64 -15.00 3.38 5.78
CA GLU A 64 -15.10 2.01 6.30
C GLU A 64 -14.04 1.08 5.69
N ASP A 65 -13.71 1.26 4.41
CA ASP A 65 -12.66 0.49 3.74
C ASP A 65 -11.23 0.89 4.19
N ILE A 66 -10.99 2.18 4.43
CA ILE A 66 -9.67 2.71 4.79
C ILE A 66 -9.35 2.46 6.27
N GLU A 67 -10.34 2.50 7.17
CA GLU A 67 -10.14 2.33 8.61
C GLU A 67 -9.38 1.04 9.00
N PRO A 68 -9.72 -0.18 8.51
CA PRO A 68 -8.97 -1.39 8.84
C PRO A 68 -7.55 -1.37 8.25
N LEU A 69 -7.33 -0.68 7.13
CA LEU A 69 -6.00 -0.52 6.55
C LEU A 69 -5.13 0.38 7.43
N LEU A 70 -5.69 1.50 7.91
CA LEU A 70 -5.04 2.40 8.86
C LEU A 70 -4.72 1.66 10.16
N GLN A 71 -5.66 0.91 10.73
CA GLN A 71 -5.43 0.13 11.96
C GLN A 71 -4.28 -0.88 11.79
N LYS A 72 -4.23 -1.60 10.66
CA LYS A 72 -3.11 -2.50 10.33
C LYS A 72 -1.78 -1.74 10.24
N LEU A 73 -1.78 -0.53 9.66
CA LEU A 73 -0.58 0.29 9.56
C LEU A 73 -0.13 0.80 10.93
N TYR A 74 -1.07 1.26 11.78
CA TYR A 74 -0.80 1.65 13.17
C TYR A 74 -0.20 0.49 13.97
N SER A 75 -0.79 -0.71 13.91
CA SER A 75 -0.24 -1.88 14.60
C SER A 75 1.15 -2.28 14.09
N LYS A 76 1.45 -2.08 12.80
CA LYS A 76 2.79 -2.31 12.25
C LYS A 76 3.79 -1.26 12.77
N LEU A 77 3.39 0.00 12.81
CA LEU A 77 4.21 1.09 13.32
C LEU A 77 4.51 0.91 14.81
N GLU A 78 3.52 0.53 15.61
CA GLU A 78 3.67 0.24 17.03
C GLU A 78 4.63 -0.94 17.29
N LYS A 79 4.53 -2.02 16.51
CA LYS A 79 5.49 -3.14 16.56
C LYS A 79 6.91 -2.72 16.16
N ALA A 80 7.05 -1.86 15.17
CA ALA A 80 8.36 -1.34 14.75
C ALA A 80 8.96 -0.41 15.81
N LEU A 81 8.15 0.46 16.41
CA LEU A 81 8.54 1.37 17.47
C LEU A 81 8.97 0.60 18.72
N THR A 82 8.18 -0.37 19.17
CA THR A 82 8.54 -1.22 20.32
C THR A 82 9.81 -2.04 20.07
N LYS A 83 10.05 -2.51 18.84
CA LYS A 83 11.32 -3.15 18.45
C LYS A 83 12.49 -2.17 18.58
N LEU A 84 12.34 -0.95 18.06
CA LEU A 84 13.38 0.08 18.13
C LEU A 84 13.66 0.53 19.58
N GLU A 85 12.63 0.62 20.41
CA GLU A 85 12.77 0.90 21.85
C GLU A 85 13.54 -0.21 22.57
N ARG A 86 13.28 -1.49 22.25
CA ARG A 86 14.03 -2.62 22.79
C ARG A 86 15.48 -2.61 22.33
N GLU A 87 15.74 -2.33 21.05
CA GLU A 87 17.10 -2.20 20.52
C GLU A 87 17.85 -1.06 21.21
N ARG A 88 17.19 0.09 21.41
CA ARG A 88 17.74 1.22 22.17
C ARG A 88 18.04 0.84 23.62
N ALA A 89 17.12 0.16 24.31
CA ALA A 89 17.32 -0.26 25.69
C ALA A 89 18.50 -1.25 25.81
N THR A 90 18.56 -2.21 24.89
CA THR A 90 19.67 -3.18 24.80
C THR A 90 21.00 -2.46 24.55
N LEU A 91 21.04 -1.50 23.61
CA LEU A 91 22.24 -0.72 23.32
C LEU A 91 22.65 0.18 24.49
N SER A 92 21.70 0.75 25.22
CA SER A 92 21.98 1.53 26.43
C SER A 92 22.59 0.64 27.51
N GLN A 93 22.04 -0.55 27.72
CA GLN A 93 22.55 -1.51 28.69
C GLN A 93 23.95 -2.01 28.31
N THR A 94 24.19 -2.31 27.03
CA THR A 94 25.53 -2.72 26.57
C THR A 94 26.54 -1.58 26.68
N PHE A 95 26.12 -0.34 26.43
CA PHE A 95 26.96 0.85 26.62
C PHE A 95 27.34 1.04 28.10
N GLU A 96 26.39 0.95 29.03
CA GLU A 96 26.67 1.04 30.47
C GLU A 96 27.60 -0.08 30.95
N LEU A 97 27.37 -1.32 30.51
CA LEU A 97 28.25 -2.45 30.82
C LEU A 97 29.67 -2.22 30.28
N ASN A 98 29.80 -1.75 29.05
CA ASN A 98 31.12 -1.45 28.46
C ASN A 98 31.83 -0.31 29.20
N LYS A 99 31.09 0.72 29.62
CA LYS A 99 31.63 1.81 30.45
C LYS A 99 32.15 1.28 31.80
N LEU A 100 31.41 0.39 32.46
CA LEU A 100 31.85 -0.25 33.70
C LEU A 100 33.09 -1.12 33.50
N ARG A 101 33.14 -1.90 32.40
CA ARG A 101 34.31 -2.72 32.05
C ARG A 101 35.54 -1.87 31.79
N PHE A 102 35.40 -0.75 31.09
CA PHE A 102 36.48 0.18 30.82
C PHE A 102 37.01 0.84 32.11
N ASN A 103 36.11 1.33 32.98
CA ASN A 103 36.51 1.91 34.28
C ASN A 103 37.19 0.90 35.22
N ASN A 104 36.79 -0.38 35.17
CA ASN A 104 37.42 -1.45 35.96
C ASN A 104 38.79 -1.87 35.40
N GLN A 105 39.04 -1.67 34.10
CA GLN A 105 40.36 -1.88 33.49
C GLN A 105 41.33 -0.75 33.82
N GLU A 106 40.87 0.51 33.85
CA GLU A 106 41.72 1.65 34.22
C GLU A 106 42.13 1.65 35.70
N SER A 107 41.35 1.02 36.58
CA SER A 107 41.63 0.98 38.03
C SER A 107 42.58 -0.14 38.46
N ASN A 108 43.00 -1.06 37.57
CA ASN A 108 43.93 -2.14 37.89
C ASN A 108 45.01 -2.32 36.82
N PRO A 109 46.11 -1.56 36.86
CA PRO A 109 47.23 -1.73 35.92
C PRO A 109 48.24 -2.84 36.33
N ILE A 110 47.84 -3.90 37.04
CA ILE A 110 48.83 -4.80 37.72
C ILE A 110 48.75 -6.29 37.34
N ILE A 111 47.85 -6.76 36.46
CA ILE A 111 47.85 -8.20 36.08
C ILE A 111 47.83 -8.37 34.56
N ASP A 112 48.98 -8.07 33.95
CA ASP A 112 49.40 -8.73 32.72
C ASP A 112 49.52 -10.24 32.98
N ASN A 113 49.03 -11.04 32.03
CA ASN A 113 49.01 -12.51 32.00
C ASN A 113 47.82 -13.19 32.69
N VAL A 114 46.71 -13.32 31.96
CA VAL A 114 46.02 -14.60 31.62
C VAL A 114 44.71 -14.28 30.90
N LYS A 115 44.69 -14.53 29.58
CA LYS A 115 43.49 -14.86 28.77
C LYS A 115 42.36 -13.82 28.77
N SER A 116 42.50 -12.79 27.91
CA SER A 116 41.36 -12.01 27.42
C SER A 116 40.49 -12.93 26.54
N ASP A 117 39.54 -13.59 27.19
CA ASP A 117 38.46 -14.37 26.56
C ASP A 117 37.57 -13.39 25.79
N PRO A 118 37.38 -13.56 24.46
CA PRO A 118 36.46 -12.71 23.72
C PRO A 118 35.04 -13.06 24.16
N VAL A 119 34.51 -12.24 25.05
CA VAL A 119 33.12 -12.22 25.49
C VAL A 119 32.24 -11.93 24.28
N VAL A 120 31.83 -12.99 23.58
CA VAL A 120 30.79 -12.99 22.54
C VAL A 120 29.46 -12.78 23.25
N ILE A 121 28.99 -11.54 23.27
CA ILE A 121 27.61 -11.23 23.62
C ILE A 121 26.96 -10.65 22.37
N VAL A 122 25.91 -11.33 21.94
CA VAL A 122 24.63 -10.82 21.45
C VAL A 122 24.20 -11.62 20.21
N SER A 123 23.09 -12.34 20.37
CA SER A 123 22.28 -13.07 19.37
C SER A 123 22.73 -14.47 18.90
N SER A 124 23.02 -15.37 19.85
CA SER A 124 23.20 -16.80 19.55
C SER A 124 21.88 -17.56 19.58
N THR A 125 21.54 -18.18 18.45
CA THR A 125 20.40 -19.10 18.29
C THR A 125 20.54 -20.32 19.23
N HIS A 126 19.45 -21.05 19.51
CA HIS A 126 19.44 -22.18 20.45
C HIS A 126 20.55 -23.22 20.20
N GLU A 127 20.92 -23.42 18.94
CA GLU A 127 21.98 -24.32 18.50
C GLU A 127 23.38 -23.88 18.95
N GLU A 128 23.67 -22.57 18.93
CA GLU A 128 24.95 -22.05 19.41
C GLU A 128 25.06 -22.14 20.95
N LEU A 129 23.94 -22.05 21.67
CA LEU A 129 23.88 -22.29 23.11
C LEU A 129 24.22 -23.74 23.49
N GLU A 130 23.76 -24.72 22.72
CA GLU A 130 24.13 -26.12 22.92
C GLU A 130 25.62 -26.35 22.66
N ARG A 131 26.16 -25.80 21.57
CA ARG A 131 27.60 -25.88 21.28
C ARG A 131 28.45 -25.26 22.39
N LEU A 132 28.01 -24.14 22.96
CA LEU A 132 28.69 -23.49 24.09
C LEU A 132 28.66 -24.36 25.35
N LYS A 133 27.55 -25.05 25.63
CA LYS A 133 27.47 -25.99 26.75
C LYS A 133 28.43 -27.16 26.56
N ASP A 134 28.47 -27.74 25.37
CA ASP A 134 29.39 -28.84 25.05
C ASP A 134 30.86 -28.42 25.18
N LEU A 135 31.20 -27.23 24.69
CA LEU A 135 32.54 -26.65 24.84
C LEU A 135 32.91 -26.40 26.30
N LYS A 136 31.96 -25.92 27.12
CA LYS A 136 32.15 -25.71 28.55
C LYS A 136 32.39 -27.03 29.28
N ASN A 137 31.60 -28.07 28.96
CA ASN A 137 31.78 -29.40 29.55
C ASN A 137 33.15 -30.00 29.18
N ARG A 138 33.55 -29.93 27.90
CA ARG A 138 34.89 -30.36 27.47
C ARG A 138 36.01 -29.59 28.16
N LYS A 139 35.83 -28.28 28.39
CA LYS A 139 36.80 -27.47 29.13
C LYS A 139 36.91 -27.94 30.58
N GLU A 140 35.80 -28.24 31.24
CA GLU A 140 35.79 -28.77 32.61
C GLU A 140 36.45 -30.16 32.69
N GLU A 141 36.16 -31.06 31.74
CA GLU A 141 36.82 -32.37 31.62
C GLU A 141 38.35 -32.24 31.44
N LEU A 142 38.79 -31.34 30.56
CA LEU A 142 40.22 -31.10 30.34
C LEU A 142 40.90 -30.50 31.57
N ILE A 143 40.22 -29.63 32.33
CA ILE A 143 40.75 -29.08 33.58
C ILE A 143 40.90 -30.19 34.63
N GLN A 144 39.89 -31.06 34.78
CA GLN A 144 39.99 -32.22 35.68
C GLN A 144 41.15 -33.13 35.28
N ARG A 145 41.31 -33.41 33.98
CA ARG A 145 42.44 -34.22 33.49
C ARG A 145 43.80 -33.59 33.77
N ILE A 146 43.91 -32.27 33.68
CA ILE A 146 45.14 -31.54 34.02
C ILE A 146 45.42 -31.58 35.52
N GLN A 147 44.38 -31.53 36.36
CA GLN A 147 44.50 -31.65 37.82
C GLN A 147 44.95 -33.05 38.22
N GLU A 148 44.34 -34.11 37.66
CA GLU A 148 44.76 -35.50 37.86
C GLU A 148 46.24 -35.70 37.49
N LEU A 149 46.68 -35.17 36.34
CA LEU A 149 48.08 -35.24 35.91
C LEU A 149 49.05 -34.41 36.77
N HIS A 150 48.55 -33.40 37.51
CA HIS A 150 49.36 -32.64 38.46
C HIS A 150 49.45 -33.34 39.82
N GLU A 151 48.46 -34.15 40.21
CA GLU A 151 48.49 -34.92 41.46
C GLU A 151 49.29 -36.23 41.34
N GLU A 152 49.43 -36.78 40.12
CA GLU A 152 50.25 -37.98 39.85
C GLU A 152 51.76 -37.71 39.65
N ARG A 153 52.23 -36.46 39.80
CA ARG A 153 53.66 -36.07 39.72
C ARG A 153 54.21 -35.63 41.07
#